data_AF-A0A0H5Q2K1-F1
#
_entry.id   AF-A0A0H5Q2K1-F1
#
_cell.length_a   1.000
_cell.length_b   1.000
_cell.length_c   1.000
_cell.angle_alpha   90.00
_cell.angle_beta   90.00
_cell.angle_gamma   90.00
#
_symmetry.space_group_name_H-M   'P 1'
#
loop_
_entity.id
_entity.type
_entity.pdbx_description
1 polymer ?
#
loop_
_entity_poly.entity_id
_entity_poly.type
_entity_poly.pdbx_seq_one_letter_code
_entity_poly.pdbx_strand_id
1 'polypeptide(L)'
;MISIETIEARASELIERALSGRDPDHYRIVLLEWATALEMLLAAEGGKKGEAAALRLQERIESARSAILAAGTGSTGQAAAPGDGE
;
A
#
# COMPACT_ATOMS: atom_id res chain seq x y z
N MET A 1 8.89 -21.25 -12.06
CA MET A 1 7.63 -20.51 -11.92
C MET A 1 7.42 -20.25 -10.44
N ILE A 2 7.29 -18.99 -10.02
CA ILE A 2 7.00 -18.65 -8.62
C ILE A 2 5.55 -19.07 -8.34
N SER A 3 5.25 -19.61 -7.16
CA SER A 3 3.88 -20.04 -6.85
C SER A 3 2.95 -18.85 -6.60
N ILE A 4 1.66 -19.02 -6.89
CA ILE A 4 0.62 -18.01 -6.63
C ILE A 4 0.64 -17.58 -5.16
N GLU A 5 0.76 -18.54 -4.25
CA GLU A 5 0.78 -18.31 -2.80
C GLU A 5 1.99 -17.47 -2.39
N THR A 6 3.14 -17.67 -3.04
CA THR A 6 4.35 -16.88 -2.79
C THR A 6 4.16 -15.43 -3.24
N ILE A 7 3.54 -15.22 -4.41
CA ILE A 7 3.27 -13.88 -4.94
C ILE A 7 2.24 -13.16 -4.05
N GLU A 8 1.15 -13.84 -3.67
CA GLU A 8 0.09 -13.30 -2.80
C GLU A 8 0.61 -12.95 -1.40
N ALA A 9 1.44 -13.81 -0.80
CA ALA A 9 2.10 -13.55 0.47
C ALA A 9 3.01 -12.32 0.37
N ARG A 10 3.84 -12.23 -0.68
CA ARG A 10 4.74 -11.10 -0.86
C ARG A 10 4.01 -9.78 -1.09
N ALA A 11 2.94 -9.78 -1.88
CA ALA A 11 2.09 -8.61 -2.06
C ALA A 11 1.45 -8.17 -0.73
N SER A 12 0.98 -9.13 0.07
CA SER A 12 0.41 -8.87 1.40
C SER A 12 1.42 -8.22 2.34
N GLU A 13 2.65 -8.72 2.41
CA GLU A 13 3.72 -8.13 3.23
C GLU A 13 4.03 -6.68 2.83
N LEU A 14 4.03 -6.38 1.54
CA LEU A 14 4.27 -5.02 1.04
C LEU A 14 3.15 -4.07 1.46
N ILE A 15 1.89 -4.51 1.38
CA ILE A 15 0.72 -3.73 1.83
C ILE A 15 0.80 -3.48 3.33
N GLU A 16 1.07 -4.51 4.14
CA GLU A 16 1.22 -4.40 5.59
C GLU A 16 2.35 -3.44 5.97
N ARG A 17 3.49 -3.53 5.27
CA ARG A 17 4.62 -2.63 5.47
C ARG A 17 4.25 -1.18 5.15
N ALA A 18 3.59 -0.93 4.02
CA ALA A 18 3.10 0.40 3.62
C ALA A 18 2.13 1.00 4.66
N LEU A 19 1.34 0.16 5.31
CA LEU A 19 0.39 0.58 6.35
C LEU A 19 1.01 0.74 7.74
N SER A 20 2.16 0.10 8.01
CA SER A 20 2.74 0.03 9.35
C SER A 20 3.26 1.35 9.91
N GLY A 21 3.47 2.37 9.08
CA GLY A 21 4.05 3.66 9.48
C GLY A 21 5.51 3.58 9.94
N ARG A 22 6.16 2.42 9.78
CA ARG A 22 7.57 2.20 10.14
C ARG A 22 8.55 2.71 9.08
N ASP A 23 8.09 2.82 7.84
CA ASP A 23 8.88 3.35 6.74
C ASP A 23 8.54 4.83 6.48
N PRO A 24 9.52 5.64 6.00
CA PRO A 24 9.28 7.00 5.52
C PRO A 24 8.06 7.11 4.59
N ASP A 25 7.30 8.21 4.71
CA ASP A 25 6.03 8.37 3.98
C ASP A 25 6.18 8.23 2.46
N HIS A 26 7.28 8.71 1.88
CA HIS A 26 7.55 8.58 0.45
C HIS A 26 7.74 7.11 -0.01
N TYR A 27 8.14 6.20 0.87
CA TYR A 27 8.24 4.77 0.55
C TYR A 27 6.90 4.05 0.61
N ARG A 28 5.91 4.57 1.33
CA ARG A 28 4.61 3.90 1.49
C ARG A 28 3.91 3.73 0.14
N ILE A 29 3.99 4.72 -0.75
CA ILE A 29 3.44 4.64 -2.11
C ILE A 29 4.22 3.64 -2.98
N VAL A 30 5.56 3.67 -2.92
CA VAL A 30 6.41 2.72 -3.68
C VAL A 30 6.14 1.27 -3.30
N LEU A 31 5.93 1.00 -2.01
CA LEU A 31 5.56 -0.34 -1.53
C LEU A 31 4.21 -0.81 -2.11
N LEU A 32 3.23 0.09 -2.24
CA LEU A 32 1.96 -0.23 -2.90
C LEU A 32 2.11 -0.44 -4.40
N GLU A 33 2.98 0.33 -5.08
CA GLU A 33 3.26 0.11 -6.51
C GLU A 33 3.87 -1.26 -6.77
N TRP A 34 4.76 -1.73 -5.90
CA TRP A 34 5.29 -3.09 -5.98
C TRP A 34 4.22 -4.15 -5.69
N ALA A 35 3.32 -3.90 -4.74
CA ALA A 35 2.18 -4.80 -4.51
C ALA A 35 1.25 -4.86 -5.74
N THR A 36 1.01 -3.74 -6.42
CA THR A 36 0.26 -3.70 -7.69
C THR A 36 0.95 -4.51 -8.79
N ALA A 37 2.28 -4.41 -8.92
CA ALA A 37 3.00 -5.22 -9.91
C ALA A 37 2.83 -6.73 -9.68
N LEU A 38 2.78 -7.16 -8.42
CA LEU A 38 2.55 -8.57 -8.06
C LEU A 38 1.10 -9.00 -8.28
N GLU A 39 0.13 -8.11 -8.04
CA GLU A 39 -1.28 -8.32 -8.38
C GLU A 39 -1.45 -8.53 -9.89
N MET A 40 -0.86 -7.66 -10.72
CA MET A 40 -0.88 -7.81 -12.18
C MET A 40 -0.23 -9.12 -12.64
N LEU A 41 0.87 -9.53 -12.01
CA LEU A 41 1.54 -10.80 -12.30
C LEU A 41 0.62 -12.00 -12.00
N LEU A 42 -0.12 -11.96 -10.88
CA LEU A 42 -1.09 -12.99 -10.53
C LEU A 42 -2.22 -13.10 -11.56
N ALA A 43 -2.76 -11.96 -12.00
CA ALA A 43 -3.79 -11.92 -13.02
C ALA A 43 -3.30 -12.48 -14.36
N ALA A 44 -2.06 -12.18 -14.75
CA ALA A 44 -1.48 -12.61 -16.02
C ALA A 44 -1.07 -14.09 -16.04
N GLU A 45 -0.46 -14.60 -14.96
CA GLU A 45 0.22 -15.91 -14.98
C GLU A 45 -0.49 -17.00 -14.15
N GLY A 46 -1.37 -16.66 -13.21
CA GLY A 46 -1.95 -17.62 -12.27
C GLY A 46 -3.25 -18.30 -12.72
N GLY A 47 -3.70 -18.04 -13.96
CA GLY A 47 -4.99 -18.53 -14.46
C GLY A 47 -6.15 -18.12 -13.54
N LYS A 48 -7.21 -18.94 -13.47
CA LYS A 48 -8.40 -18.60 -12.66
C LYS A 48 -8.12 -18.40 -11.17
N LYS A 49 -7.14 -19.12 -10.61
CA LYS A 49 -6.75 -18.97 -9.20
C LYS A 49 -5.98 -17.66 -8.97
N GLY A 50 -5.10 -17.32 -9.91
CA GLY A 50 -4.37 -16.05 -9.91
C GLY A 50 -5.28 -14.86 -10.06
N GLU A 51 -6.23 -14.90 -10.99
CA GLU A 51 -7.24 -13.85 -11.19
C GLU A 51 -8.07 -13.60 -9.91
N ALA A 52 -8.52 -14.68 -9.25
CA ALA A 52 -9.24 -14.56 -7.98
C ALA A 52 -8.37 -13.99 -6.85
N ALA A 53 -7.07 -14.32 -6.82
CA ALA A 53 -6.12 -13.75 -5.86
C ALA A 53 -5.82 -12.27 -6.15
N ALA A 54 -5.66 -11.92 -7.43
CA ALA A 54 -5.44 -10.56 -7.90
C ALA A 54 -6.59 -9.63 -7.49
N LEU A 55 -7.86 -10.06 -7.68
CA LEU A 55 -9.03 -9.28 -7.24
C LEU A 55 -9.02 -8.98 -5.73
N ARG A 56 -8.70 -9.97 -4.89
CA ARG A 56 -8.58 -9.76 -3.43
C ARG A 56 -7.45 -8.79 -3.07
N LEU A 57 -6.33 -8.86 -3.80
CA LEU A 57 -5.21 -7.93 -3.59
C LEU A 57 -5.55 -6.53 -4.05
N GLN A 58 -6.26 -6.38 -5.18
CA GLN A 58 -6.69 -5.09 -5.70
C GLN A 58 -7.51 -4.32 -4.67
N GLU A 59 -8.52 -4.95 -4.07
CA GLU A 59 -9.35 -4.34 -3.02
C GLU A 59 -8.50 -3.88 -1.82
N ARG A 60 -7.53 -4.70 -1.40
CA ARG A 60 -6.62 -4.37 -0.29
C ARG A 60 -5.68 -3.22 -0.64
N ILE A 61 -5.17 -3.16 -1.87
CA ILE A 61 -4.29 -2.09 -2.36
C ILE A 61 -5.06 -0.76 -2.42
N GLU A 62 -6.28 -0.76 -2.92
CA GLU A 62 -7.13 0.45 -2.99
C GLU A 62 -7.49 0.97 -1.60
N SER A 63 -7.82 0.07 -0.67
CA SER A 63 -8.05 0.40 0.73
C SER A 63 -6.80 1.00 1.38
N ALA A 64 -5.64 0.38 1.18
CA ALA A 64 -4.38 0.86 1.74
C ALA A 64 -3.97 2.23 1.18
N ARG A 65 -4.16 2.44 -0.13
CA ARG A 65 -3.91 3.73 -0.79
C ARG A 65 -4.80 4.83 -0.19
N SER A 66 -6.07 4.53 0.02
CA SER A 66 -7.02 5.46 0.64
C SER A 66 -6.60 5.84 2.07
N ALA A 67 -6.17 4.86 2.87
CA ALA A 67 -5.69 5.10 4.23
C ALA A 67 -4.42 5.97 4.28
N ILE A 68 -3.46 5.73 3.37
CA ILE A 68 -2.23 6.53 3.27
C ILE A 68 -2.54 7.98 2.89
N LEU A 69 -3.43 8.17 1.89
CA LEU A 69 -3.83 9.52 1.47
C LEU A 69 -4.54 10.29 2.58
N ALA A 70 -5.45 9.63 3.33
CA ALA A 70 -6.12 10.24 4.47
C ALA A 70 -5.15 10.65 5.59
N ALA A 71 -4.12 9.83 5.85
CA ALA A 71 -3.09 10.15 6.85
C ALA A 71 -2.25 11.37 6.43
N GLY A 72 -1.91 11.51 5.15
CA GLY A 72 -1.17 12.66 4.62
C GLY A 72 -1.93 13.98 4.74
N THR A 73 -3.27 13.94 4.62
CA THR A 73 -4.11 15.14 4.77
C THR A 73 -4.25 15.67 6.20
N GLY A 74 -3.83 14.91 7.22
CA GLY A 74 -3.90 15.32 8.63
C GLY A 74 -2.69 16.12 9.14
N SER A 75 -1.57 16.14 8.40
CA SER A 75 -0.30 16.71 8.90
C SER A 75 -0.09 18.20 8.61
N THR A 76 -0.94 18.87 7.85
CA THR A 76 -0.77 20.30 7.48
C THR A 76 -1.41 21.28 8.48
N GLY A 77 -1.65 20.87 9.72
CA GLY A 77 -2.51 21.59 10.67
C GLY A 77 -1.87 22.03 11.99
N GLN A 78 -0.60 22.43 12.05
CA GLN A 78 -0.10 23.16 13.22
C GLN A 78 1.10 24.04 12.90
N ALA A 79 0.86 25.14 12.18
CA ALA A 79 1.71 26.30 12.30
C ALA A 79 1.44 26.89 13.70
N ALA A 80 2.29 26.58 14.67
CA ALA A 80 2.32 27.31 15.92
C ALA A 80 2.60 28.78 15.60
N ALA A 81 1.62 29.65 15.83
CA ALA A 81 1.84 31.09 15.80
C ALA A 81 2.95 31.43 16.82
N PRO A 82 3.96 32.24 16.45
CA PRO A 82 4.91 32.72 17.43
C PRO A 82 4.14 33.55 18.47
N GLY A 83 4.35 33.24 19.75
CA GLY A 83 3.71 33.97 20.84
C GLY A 83 4.10 35.43 20.80
N ASP A 84 3.10 36.30 20.77
CA ASP A 84 3.27 37.72 21.03
C ASP A 84 3.59 37.88 22.52
N GLY A 85 4.88 38.05 22.81
CA GLY A 85 5.31 38.61 24.08
C GLY A 85 5.15 40.12 24.02
N GLU A 86 4.29 40.66 24.88
CA GLU A 86 4.46 41.91 25.62
C GLU A 86 3.48 41.96 26.81
#